data_AF-A0A1V5MZ93-F1
#
_entry.id   AF-A0A1V5MZ93-F1
#
_cell.length_a   1.000
_cell.length_b   1.000
_cell.length_c   1.000
_cell.angle_alpha   90.00
_cell.angle_beta   90.00
_cell.angle_gamma   90.00
#
_symmetry.space_group_name_H-M   'P 1'
#
loop_
_entity.id
_entity.type
_entity.pdbx_description
1 polymer ?
#
loop_
_entity_poly.entity_id
_entity_poly.type
_entity_poly.pdbx_seq_one_letter_code
_entity_poly.pdbx_strand_id
1 'polypeptide(L)'
;MSEAYDINNAGLIIGSAAIPKTNDYDFNHAVIWDTDGNITDLGTLGGNYSYSMVVNDRGQVAGSAETSKRGEIHPFLWDQTNGMVDLGTVGSDIFWINGINNEGQMVGIIILPEYPDGGESFLYDDETGFVDLMTLLPEKSGWSRLGADDINDYGQIVGTGTINGESHAFLMTPIPEPMTVILLLAGLIGIQAKRRQYCLTTSRRRKAVSNRKINWRQSRRSCRNT
;
A
#
# COMPACT_ATOMS: atom_id res chain seq x y z
N MET A 1 34.22 4.39 -6.36
CA MET A 1 33.79 3.53 -5.23
C MET A 1 32.52 2.82 -5.67
N SER A 2 32.24 1.61 -5.18
CA SER A 2 30.99 0.91 -5.47
C SER A 2 30.48 0.21 -4.23
N GLU A 3 29.16 0.24 -4.05
CA GLU A 3 28.45 -0.37 -2.93
C GLU A 3 27.25 -1.14 -3.49
N ALA A 4 26.97 -2.31 -2.91
CA ALA A 4 25.78 -3.11 -3.23
C ALA A 4 24.76 -2.96 -2.10
N TYR A 5 23.47 -2.89 -2.45
CA TYR A 5 22.39 -2.66 -1.49
C TYR A 5 21.38 -3.81 -1.42
N ASP A 6 21.08 -4.47 -2.53
CA ASP A 6 20.06 -5.52 -2.59
C ASP A 6 20.31 -6.52 -3.74
N ILE A 7 19.64 -7.68 -3.68
CA ILE A 7 19.72 -8.76 -4.67
C ILE A 7 18.37 -9.49 -4.83
N ASN A 8 17.96 -9.77 -6.06
CA ASN A 8 16.73 -10.56 -6.34
C ASN A 8 17.00 -12.05 -6.63
N ASN A 9 15.93 -12.85 -6.79
CA ASN A 9 16.04 -14.29 -7.05
C ASN A 9 16.64 -14.66 -8.41
N ALA A 10 16.72 -13.71 -9.35
CA ALA A 10 17.42 -13.90 -10.63
C ALA A 10 18.94 -13.65 -10.51
N GLY A 11 19.42 -13.22 -9.35
CA GLY A 11 20.82 -12.88 -9.12
C GLY A 11 21.20 -11.47 -9.60
N LEU A 12 20.23 -10.61 -9.89
CA LEU A 12 20.50 -9.19 -10.16
C LEU A 12 20.83 -8.52 -8.84
N ILE A 13 22.02 -7.92 -8.78
CA ILE A 13 22.47 -7.13 -7.62
C ILE A 13 22.33 -5.67 -8.00
N ILE A 14 21.78 -4.85 -7.10
CA ILE A 14 21.71 -3.40 -7.30
C ILE A 14 22.63 -2.67 -6.33
N GLY A 15 22.97 -1.44 -6.70
CA GLY A 15 23.67 -0.54 -5.79
C GLY A 15 24.03 0.79 -6.40
N SER A 16 25.16 1.33 -5.96
CA SER A 16 25.72 2.56 -6.49
C SER A 16 27.18 2.37 -6.91
N ALA A 17 27.59 3.02 -8.00
CA ALA A 17 28.97 3.00 -8.45
C ALA A 17 29.37 4.31 -9.14
N ALA A 18 30.63 4.70 -8.99
CA ALA A 18 31.22 5.78 -9.77
C ALA A 18 31.36 5.34 -11.24
N ILE A 19 30.60 5.96 -12.15
CA ILE A 19 30.62 5.65 -13.59
C ILE A 19 31.41 6.73 -14.35
N PRO A 20 32.55 6.39 -14.98
CA PRO A 20 33.34 7.34 -15.76
C PRO A 20 32.67 7.60 -17.12
N LYS A 21 31.59 8.37 -17.15
CA LYS A 21 30.91 8.77 -18.41
C LYS A 21 30.65 10.26 -18.55
N THR A 22 30.68 11.04 -17.47
CA THR A 22 30.49 12.50 -17.52
C THR A 22 31.77 13.20 -17.11
N ASN A 23 32.03 14.38 -17.66
CA ASN A 23 33.22 15.19 -17.34
C ASN A 23 33.17 15.79 -15.91
N ASP A 24 32.28 15.28 -15.06
CA ASP A 24 32.09 15.69 -13.68
C ASP A 24 32.58 14.56 -12.77
N TYR A 25 33.61 14.90 -12.01
CA TYR A 25 34.31 14.02 -11.09
C TYR A 25 33.36 13.49 -10.00
N ASP A 26 33.40 12.17 -9.76
CA ASP A 26 33.00 11.47 -8.52
C ASP A 26 31.51 11.32 -8.12
N PHE A 27 30.55 11.52 -9.04
CA PHE A 27 29.16 11.19 -8.70
C PHE A 27 28.83 9.70 -8.89
N ASN A 28 28.24 9.09 -7.87
CA ASN A 28 27.75 7.72 -7.95
C ASN A 28 26.44 7.69 -8.73
N HIS A 29 26.28 6.67 -9.58
CA HIS A 29 25.03 6.34 -10.25
C HIS A 29 24.45 5.05 -9.70
N ALA A 30 23.13 4.92 -9.76
CA ALA A 30 22.42 3.68 -9.57
C ALA A 30 22.85 2.67 -10.66
N VAL A 31 23.16 1.45 -10.25
CA VAL A 31 23.62 0.40 -11.16
C VAL A 31 22.97 -0.95 -10.86
N ILE A 32 22.96 -1.81 -11.87
CA ILE A 32 22.68 -3.25 -11.76
C ILE A 32 23.95 -4.02 -12.14
N TRP A 33 24.28 -5.04 -11.36
CA TRP A 33 25.20 -6.11 -11.73
C TRP A 33 24.43 -7.38 -12.06
N ASP A 34 24.73 -7.99 -13.20
CA ASP A 34 24.24 -9.33 -13.53
C ASP A 34 25.14 -10.43 -12.95
N THR A 35 24.74 -11.70 -13.14
CA THR A 35 25.47 -12.86 -12.64
C THR A 35 26.85 -13.05 -13.25
N ASP A 36 27.10 -12.44 -14.42
CA ASP A 36 28.39 -12.47 -15.10
C ASP A 36 29.29 -11.30 -14.65
N GLY A 37 28.77 -10.42 -13.78
CA GLY A 37 29.46 -9.24 -13.26
C GLY A 37 29.41 -8.02 -14.18
N ASN A 38 28.58 -8.04 -15.23
CA ASN A 38 28.41 -6.88 -16.10
C ASN A 38 27.64 -5.78 -15.37
N ILE A 39 28.11 -4.54 -15.54
CA ILE A 39 27.51 -3.36 -14.90
C ILE A 39 26.61 -2.64 -15.91
N THR A 40 25.36 -2.43 -15.53
CA THR A 40 24.43 -1.56 -16.22
C THR A 40 24.23 -0.28 -15.40
N ASP A 41 24.57 0.86 -16.00
CA ASP A 41 24.30 2.20 -15.46
C ASP A 41 22.84 2.56 -15.74
N LEU A 42 22.07 2.87 -14.69
CA LEU A 42 20.65 3.21 -14.80
C LEU A 42 20.41 4.68 -15.13
N GLY A 43 21.45 5.52 -15.04
CA GLY A 43 21.38 6.95 -15.32
C GLY A 43 20.82 7.77 -14.14
N THR A 44 20.30 8.96 -14.45
CA THR A 44 19.77 9.94 -13.49
C THR A 44 18.47 10.55 -14.04
N LEU A 45 17.78 11.36 -13.25
CA LEU A 45 16.60 12.15 -13.69
C LEU A 45 17.00 13.49 -14.33
N GLY A 46 18.19 13.55 -14.93
CA GLY A 46 18.77 14.72 -15.57
C GLY A 46 19.76 15.50 -14.72
N GLY A 47 19.95 15.11 -13.45
CA GLY A 47 21.02 15.61 -12.58
C GLY A 47 22.29 14.76 -12.66
N ASN A 48 23.13 14.84 -11.62
CA ASN A 48 24.49 14.29 -11.64
C ASN A 48 24.64 12.95 -10.91
N TYR A 49 23.74 12.59 -10.00
CA TYR A 49 23.86 11.36 -9.22
C TYR A 49 22.53 10.63 -9.03
N SER A 50 22.64 9.34 -8.74
CA SER A 50 21.54 8.46 -8.39
C SER A 50 22.04 7.28 -7.55
N TYR A 51 21.13 6.63 -6.85
CA TYR A 51 21.41 5.42 -6.09
C TYR A 51 20.15 4.56 -6.01
N SER A 52 20.32 3.26 -6.19
CA SER A 52 19.25 2.27 -6.03
C SER A 52 19.11 1.90 -4.55
N MET A 53 17.97 1.32 -4.16
CA MET A 53 17.70 0.90 -2.78
C MET A 53 17.16 -0.52 -2.72
N VAL A 54 16.21 -0.84 -3.60
CA VAL A 54 15.51 -2.13 -3.61
C VAL A 54 15.29 -2.66 -5.03
N VAL A 55 15.22 -3.99 -5.16
CA VAL A 55 14.92 -4.69 -6.43
C VAL A 55 13.91 -5.80 -6.22
N ASN A 56 12.92 -5.92 -7.11
CA ASN A 56 11.97 -7.06 -7.09
C ASN A 56 12.38 -8.17 -8.07
N ASP A 57 11.68 -9.31 -8.04
CA ASP A 57 11.98 -10.47 -8.89
C ASP A 57 11.65 -10.24 -10.38
N ARG A 58 10.92 -9.17 -10.70
CA ARG A 58 10.71 -8.73 -12.09
C ARG A 58 11.87 -7.88 -12.62
N GLY A 59 12.88 -7.60 -11.80
CA GLY A 59 14.02 -6.75 -12.15
C GLY A 59 13.67 -5.26 -12.20
N GLN A 60 12.58 -4.86 -11.53
CA GLN A 60 12.30 -3.44 -11.31
C GLN A 60 13.15 -2.95 -10.14
N VAL A 61 13.76 -1.78 -10.32
CA VAL A 61 14.68 -1.18 -9.35
C VAL A 61 14.13 0.15 -8.91
N ALA A 62 14.01 0.37 -7.61
CA ALA A 62 13.62 1.65 -7.06
C ALA A 62 14.77 2.29 -6.29
N GLY A 63 14.78 3.62 -6.26
CA GLY A 63 15.81 4.38 -5.59
C GLY A 63 15.55 5.88 -5.67
N SER A 64 16.62 6.67 -5.57
CA SER A 64 16.59 8.12 -5.63
C SER A 64 17.58 8.66 -6.65
N ALA A 65 17.19 9.71 -7.35
CA ALA A 65 18.01 10.34 -8.39
C ALA A 65 17.84 11.86 -8.39
N GLU A 66 18.94 12.56 -8.67
CA GLU A 66 18.92 14.01 -8.85
C GLU A 66 18.22 14.37 -10.16
N THR A 67 17.31 15.35 -10.10
CA THR A 67 16.62 15.90 -11.26
C THR A 67 17.51 16.91 -11.98
N SER A 68 17.06 17.40 -13.15
CA SER A 68 17.72 18.51 -13.84
C SER A 68 17.87 19.79 -13.00
N LYS A 69 17.09 19.95 -11.93
CA LYS A 69 17.23 21.05 -10.98
C LYS A 69 18.19 20.64 -9.87
N ARG A 70 19.36 21.27 -9.86
CA ARG A 70 20.44 20.97 -8.92
C ARG A 70 19.96 20.91 -7.46
N GLY A 71 20.29 19.81 -6.78
CA GLY A 71 19.95 19.52 -5.40
C GLY A 71 18.53 18.99 -5.17
N GLU A 72 17.70 18.89 -6.21
CA GLU A 72 16.38 18.28 -6.13
C GLU A 72 16.52 16.78 -6.41
N ILE A 73 16.06 15.95 -5.46
CA ILE A 73 16.17 14.49 -5.53
C ILE A 73 14.76 13.93 -5.52
N HIS A 74 14.44 13.11 -6.50
CA HIS A 74 13.14 12.43 -6.58
C HIS A 74 13.34 10.91 -6.48
N PRO A 75 12.35 10.19 -5.92
CA PRO A 75 12.27 8.75 -6.05
C PRO A 75 12.03 8.36 -7.52
N PHE A 76 12.63 7.26 -7.94
CA PHE A 76 12.43 6.70 -9.27
C PHE A 76 12.02 5.23 -9.20
N LEU A 77 11.34 4.77 -10.26
CA LEU A 77 11.24 3.36 -10.62
C LEU A 77 11.92 3.15 -11.96
N TRP A 78 12.82 2.17 -12.03
CA TRP A 78 13.50 1.77 -13.24
C TRP A 78 13.07 0.36 -13.64
N ASP A 79 12.82 0.17 -14.92
CA ASP A 79 12.78 -1.16 -15.52
C ASP A 79 13.40 -1.14 -16.93
N GLN A 80 13.68 -2.31 -17.47
CA GLN A 80 14.38 -2.43 -18.75
C GLN A 80 13.55 -1.93 -19.96
N THR A 81 12.23 -1.80 -19.80
CA THR A 81 11.32 -1.35 -20.86
C THR A 81 11.18 0.17 -20.88
N ASN A 82 10.99 0.77 -19.70
CA ASN A 82 10.66 2.17 -19.52
C ASN A 82 11.88 3.04 -19.18
N GLY A 83 13.00 2.41 -18.78
CA GLY A 83 14.13 3.13 -18.21
C GLY A 83 13.76 3.76 -16.86
N MET A 84 14.47 4.82 -16.46
CA MET A 84 14.22 5.52 -15.20
C MET A 84 12.99 6.42 -15.34
N VAL A 85 11.98 6.16 -14.52
CA VAL A 85 10.74 6.94 -14.41
C VAL A 85 10.75 7.73 -13.10
N ASP A 86 10.54 9.04 -13.20
CA ASP A 86 10.35 9.92 -12.05
C ASP A 86 8.97 9.67 -11.41
N LEU A 87 8.94 9.39 -10.11
CA LEU A 87 7.69 9.16 -9.38
C LEU A 87 7.13 10.44 -8.72
N GLY A 88 7.85 11.55 -8.85
CA GLY A 88 7.54 12.82 -8.20
C GLY A 88 7.82 12.79 -6.69
N THR A 89 7.45 13.86 -6.00
CA THR A 89 7.60 13.98 -4.54
C THR A 89 6.29 14.34 -3.88
N VAL A 90 6.23 14.18 -2.55
CA VAL A 90 5.15 14.70 -1.70
C VAL A 90 5.67 15.88 -0.86
N GLY A 91 6.52 16.73 -1.43
CA GLY A 91 7.17 17.80 -0.67
C GLY A 91 8.64 18.01 -1.03
N SER A 92 9.48 18.25 -0.01
CA SER A 92 10.93 18.47 -0.12
C SER A 92 11.68 17.33 0.55
N ASP A 93 11.38 16.12 0.11
CA ASP A 93 11.45 14.92 0.94
C ASP A 93 12.63 14.02 0.55
N ILE A 94 13.25 13.38 1.56
CA ILE A 94 14.19 12.28 1.32
C ILE A 94 13.42 10.97 1.45
N PHE A 95 13.41 10.17 0.39
CA PHE A 95 12.74 8.88 0.37
C PHE A 95 13.73 7.77 0.72
N TRP A 96 13.39 6.95 1.71
CA TRP A 96 14.02 5.67 1.97
C TRP A 96 13.04 4.58 1.60
N ILE A 97 13.26 3.94 0.45
CA ILE A 97 12.42 2.85 -0.04
C ILE A 97 12.96 1.56 0.58
N ASN A 98 12.19 0.94 1.47
CA ASN A 98 12.65 -0.22 2.25
C ASN A 98 12.20 -1.55 1.64
N GLY A 99 11.08 -1.56 0.92
CA GLY A 99 10.56 -2.77 0.27
C GLY A 99 9.80 -2.47 -1.02
N ILE A 100 9.83 -3.43 -1.94
CA ILE A 100 9.10 -3.42 -3.20
C ILE A 100 8.58 -4.84 -3.49
N ASN A 101 7.32 -4.96 -3.91
CA ASN A 101 6.76 -6.25 -4.35
C ASN A 101 6.75 -6.38 -5.88
N ASN A 102 6.36 -7.55 -6.41
CA ASN A 102 6.33 -7.82 -7.85
C ASN A 102 5.18 -7.11 -8.61
N GLU A 103 4.29 -6.42 -7.92
CA GLU A 103 3.32 -5.50 -8.55
C GLU A 103 3.89 -4.07 -8.68
N GLY A 104 5.11 -3.83 -8.17
CA GLY A 104 5.74 -2.50 -8.19
C GLY A 104 5.27 -1.59 -7.06
N GLN A 105 4.54 -2.13 -6.08
CA GLN A 105 4.14 -1.39 -4.89
C GLN A 105 5.34 -1.28 -3.95
N MET A 106 5.51 -0.10 -3.36
CA MET A 106 6.69 0.18 -2.53
C MET A 106 6.29 0.72 -1.17
N VAL A 107 7.10 0.41 -0.17
CA VAL A 107 6.95 0.95 1.18
C VAL A 107 8.25 1.51 1.69
N GLY A 108 8.17 2.43 2.63
CA GLY A 108 9.34 3.03 3.22
C GLY A 108 9.02 4.22 4.09
N ILE A 109 10.01 5.11 4.22
CA ILE A 109 9.94 6.30 5.05
C ILE A 109 10.29 7.54 4.22
N ILE A 110 9.46 8.57 4.33
CA ILE A 110 9.72 9.92 3.86
C ILE A 110 10.27 10.74 5.03
N ILE A 111 11.50 11.25 4.93
CA ILE A 111 12.05 12.16 5.94
C ILE A 111 11.75 13.60 5.52
N LEU A 112 10.95 14.28 6.35
CA LEU A 112 10.61 15.68 6.19
C LEU A 112 11.68 16.56 6.87
N PRO A 113 12.23 17.60 6.19
CA PRO A 113 13.20 18.52 6.80
C PRO A 113 12.68 19.24 8.06
N GLU A 114 11.36 19.40 8.17
CA GLU A 114 10.68 19.99 9.33
C GLU A 114 10.64 19.03 10.54
N TYR A 115 10.72 17.72 10.30
CA TYR A 115 10.62 16.67 11.32
C TYR A 115 11.74 15.63 11.18
N PRO A 116 13.00 16.00 11.46
CA PRO A 116 14.14 15.09 11.28
C PRO A 116 14.08 13.82 12.13
N ASP A 117 13.32 13.84 13.24
CA ASP A 117 13.15 12.71 14.15
C ASP A 117 11.87 11.88 13.88
N GLY A 118 11.13 12.19 12.82
CA GLY A 118 9.85 11.57 12.52
C GLY A 118 9.53 11.61 11.04
N GLY A 119 10.10 10.67 10.28
CA GLY A 119 9.66 10.43 8.92
C GLY A 119 8.25 9.82 8.88
N GLU A 120 7.55 10.04 7.76
CA GLU A 120 6.23 9.49 7.48
C GLU A 120 6.37 8.18 6.70
N SER A 121 5.74 7.11 7.17
CA SER A 121 5.73 5.85 6.42
C SER A 121 4.78 5.93 5.24
N PHE A 122 5.21 5.49 4.07
CA PHE A 122 4.39 5.52 2.87
C PHE A 122 4.12 4.11 2.29
N LEU A 123 3.03 4.03 1.54
CA LEU A 123 2.80 3.05 0.47
C LEU A 123 2.73 3.82 -0.85
N TYR A 124 3.47 3.37 -1.86
CA TYR A 124 3.35 3.83 -3.23
C TYR A 124 2.70 2.75 -4.09
N ASP A 125 1.77 3.17 -4.95
CA ASP A 125 1.15 2.37 -6.00
C ASP A 125 0.92 3.25 -7.24
N ASP A 126 1.06 2.70 -8.45
CA ASP A 126 0.96 3.48 -9.70
C ASP A 126 -0.44 4.12 -9.89
N GLU A 127 -1.49 3.53 -9.32
CA GLU A 127 -2.85 4.08 -9.42
C GLU A 127 -3.11 5.23 -8.45
N THR A 128 -2.51 5.18 -7.25
CA THR A 128 -2.83 6.10 -6.14
C THR A 128 -1.70 7.07 -5.78
N GLY A 129 -0.49 6.82 -6.26
CA GLY A 129 0.71 7.55 -5.87
C GLY A 129 1.14 7.22 -4.44
N PHE A 130 1.80 8.17 -3.78
CA PHE A 130 2.24 8.04 -2.39
C PHE A 130 1.08 8.27 -1.42
N VAL A 131 0.86 7.30 -0.54
CA VAL A 131 -0.14 7.31 0.52
C VAL A 131 0.53 7.14 1.88
N ASP A 132 0.25 8.01 2.83
CA ASP A 132 0.69 7.86 4.22
C ASP A 132 -0.03 6.66 4.87
N LEU A 133 0.74 5.67 5.34
CA LEU A 133 0.20 4.46 5.98
C LEU A 133 -0.63 4.76 7.23
N MET A 134 -0.35 5.86 7.95
CA MET A 134 -1.14 6.25 9.11
C MET A 134 -2.59 6.55 8.74
N THR A 135 -2.84 7.01 7.51
CA THR A 135 -4.20 7.28 7.00
C THR A 135 -4.99 6.00 6.71
N LEU A 136 -4.30 4.86 6.56
CA LEU A 136 -4.91 3.55 6.32
C LEU A 136 -5.36 2.85 7.62
N LEU A 137 -4.99 3.40 8.78
CA LEU A 137 -5.35 2.83 10.08
C LEU A 137 -6.78 3.22 10.51
N PRO A 138 -7.46 2.37 11.30
CA PRO A 138 -8.69 2.77 11.98
C PRO A 138 -8.46 3.98 12.90
N GLU A 139 -9.40 4.93 12.97
CA GLU A 139 -9.31 6.19 13.77
C GLU A 139 -8.94 6.01 15.26
N LYS A 140 -9.07 4.80 15.81
CA LYS A 140 -8.78 4.48 17.23
C LYS A 140 -7.83 3.31 17.38
N SER A 141 -6.95 3.12 16.41
CA SER A 141 -5.96 2.03 16.41
C SER A 141 -4.99 2.14 17.59
N GLY A 142 -4.72 3.35 18.08
CA GLY A 142 -3.74 3.61 19.14
C GLY A 142 -2.28 3.56 18.67
N TRP A 143 -2.06 3.28 17.38
CA TRP A 143 -0.75 3.29 16.75
C TRP A 143 -0.32 4.71 16.42
N SER A 144 0.99 4.94 16.45
CA SER A 144 1.66 6.17 16.04
C SER A 144 3.06 5.84 15.55
N ARG A 145 3.69 6.73 14.78
CA ARG A 145 5.07 6.58 14.28
C ARG A 145 5.29 5.21 13.63
N LEU A 146 4.50 4.88 12.61
CA LEU A 146 4.76 3.69 11.82
C LEU A 146 6.06 3.88 11.01
N GLY A 147 6.86 2.84 10.94
CA GLY A 147 7.92 2.65 9.96
C GLY A 147 7.65 1.33 9.24
N ALA A 148 7.55 1.39 7.92
CA ALA A 148 7.37 0.20 7.09
C ALA A 148 8.75 -0.34 6.68
N ASP A 149 8.96 -1.62 6.93
CA ASP A 149 10.25 -2.27 6.71
C ASP A 149 10.23 -3.12 5.44
N ASP A 150 9.10 -3.75 5.09
CA ASP A 150 9.00 -4.61 3.90
C ASP A 150 7.54 -4.82 3.45
N ILE A 151 7.35 -5.20 2.20
CA ILE A 151 6.07 -5.54 1.57
C ILE A 151 6.20 -6.81 0.72
N ASN A 152 5.29 -7.76 0.89
CA ASN A 152 5.26 -8.97 0.06
C ASN A 152 4.33 -8.85 -1.16
N ASP A 153 4.36 -9.86 -2.04
CA ASP A 153 3.51 -9.95 -3.24
C ASP A 153 2.00 -10.06 -2.95
N TYR A 154 1.61 -10.32 -1.70
CA TYR A 154 0.21 -10.26 -1.27
C TYR A 154 -0.20 -8.84 -0.82
N GLY A 155 0.69 -7.85 -0.98
CA GLY A 155 0.51 -6.48 -0.52
C GLY A 155 0.57 -6.33 1.01
N GLN A 156 1.04 -7.34 1.73
CA GLN A 156 1.12 -7.28 3.19
C GLN A 156 2.41 -6.57 3.60
N ILE A 157 2.27 -5.62 4.52
CA ILE A 157 3.34 -4.73 4.95
C ILE A 157 3.73 -5.09 6.39
N VAL A 158 5.02 -5.24 6.65
CA VAL A 158 5.55 -5.41 8.01
C VAL A 158 6.33 -4.18 8.41
N GLY A 159 6.47 -3.98 9.72
CA GLY A 159 7.22 -2.85 10.23
C GLY A 159 7.13 -2.70 11.74
N THR A 160 7.55 -1.54 12.22
CA THR A 160 7.46 -1.16 13.64
C THR A 160 6.62 0.09 13.83
N GLY A 161 5.96 0.20 14.97
CA GLY A 161 5.15 1.35 15.34
C GLY A 161 5.07 1.50 16.85
N THR A 162 4.43 2.58 17.31
CA THR A 162 4.31 2.90 18.73
C THR A 162 2.87 2.78 19.21
N ILE A 163 2.64 2.03 20.29
CA ILE A 163 1.38 2.00 21.05
C ILE A 163 1.69 2.38 22.50
N ASN A 164 0.98 3.36 23.07
CA ASN A 164 1.17 3.82 24.45
C ASN A 164 2.63 4.19 24.81
N GLY A 165 3.42 4.62 23.83
CA GLY A 165 4.84 4.98 24.00
C GLY A 165 5.82 3.80 23.87
N GLU A 166 5.34 2.57 23.67
CA GLU A 166 6.17 1.39 23.47
C GLU A 166 6.22 0.98 22.00
N SER A 167 7.38 0.50 21.55
CA SER A 167 7.56 0.00 20.18
C SER A 167 7.01 -1.42 20.03
N HIS A 168 6.25 -1.64 18.98
CA HIS A 168 5.65 -2.92 18.62
C HIS A 168 5.84 -3.19 17.13
N ALA A 169 6.09 -4.46 16.78
CA ALA A 169 6.02 -4.91 15.40
C ALA A 169 4.55 -4.99 14.95
N PHE A 170 4.28 -4.70 13.68
CA PHE A 170 2.97 -4.86 13.08
C PHE A 170 3.03 -5.69 11.78
N LEU A 171 1.88 -6.26 11.45
CA LEU A 171 1.56 -6.76 10.11
C LEU A 171 0.30 -6.01 9.66
N MET A 172 0.42 -5.27 8.56
CA MET A 172 -0.68 -4.56 7.92
C MET A 172 -1.07 -5.32 6.66
N THR A 173 -2.37 -5.50 6.46
CA THR A 173 -2.93 -6.09 5.23
C THR A 173 -3.88 -5.05 4.62
N PRO A 174 -3.36 -4.08 3.85
CA PRO A 174 -4.18 -3.10 3.16
C PRO A 174 -5.24 -3.84 2.35
N ILE A 175 -6.50 -3.44 2.51
CA ILE A 175 -7.59 -4.00 1.72
C ILE A 175 -7.61 -3.18 0.42
N PRO A 176 -7.31 -3.77 -0.76
CA PRO A 176 -7.44 -3.07 -2.01
C PRO A 176 -8.85 -2.51 -2.14
N GLU A 177 -8.98 -1.25 -2.53
CA GLU A 177 -10.24 -0.56 -2.81
C GLU A 177 -11.31 -1.41 -3.56
N PRO A 178 -10.97 -2.26 -4.56
CA PRO A 178 -11.98 -3.14 -5.17
C PRO A 178 -12.61 -4.14 -4.18
N MET A 179 -11.86 -4.63 -3.19
CA MET A 179 -12.40 -5.50 -2.13
C MET A 179 -13.23 -4.72 -1.10
N THR A 180 -12.90 -3.47 -0.80
CA THR A 180 -13.70 -2.61 0.10
C THR A 180 -15.10 -2.39 -0.46
N VAL A 181 -15.22 -2.12 -1.78
CA VAL A 181 -16.52 -1.99 -2.45
C VAL A 181 -17.30 -3.31 -2.41
N ILE A 182 -16.65 -4.45 -2.65
CA ILE A 182 -17.31 -5.77 -2.59
C ILE A 182 -17.78 -6.10 -1.17
N LEU A 183 -16.97 -5.82 -0.13
CA LEU A 183 -17.34 -6.02 1.27
C LEU A 183 -18.48 -5.10 1.70
N LEU A 184 -18.47 -3.84 1.25
CA LEU A 184 -19.55 -2.89 1.48
C LEU A 184 -20.84 -3.37 0.82
N LEU A 185 -20.78 -3.79 -0.45
CA LEU A 185 -21.92 -4.33 -1.19
C LEU A 185 -22.45 -5.62 -0.54
N ALA A 186 -21.57 -6.55 -0.15
CA ALA A 186 -21.94 -7.77 0.56
C ALA A 186 -22.61 -7.46 1.91
N GLY A 187 -22.09 -6.48 2.66
CA GLY A 187 -22.69 -5.98 3.89
C GLY A 187 -24.10 -5.41 3.68
N LEU A 188 -24.28 -4.58 2.65
CA LEU A 188 -25.59 -4.02 2.28
C LEU A 188 -26.61 -5.11 1.89
N ILE A 189 -26.18 -6.11 1.11
CA ILE A 189 -27.00 -7.27 0.76
C ILE A 189 -27.41 -8.06 2.01
N GLY A 190 -26.46 -8.30 2.93
CA GLY A 190 -26.72 -8.98 4.20
C GLY A 190 -27.73 -8.24 5.08
N ILE A 191 -27.66 -6.90 5.14
CA ILE A 191 -28.62 -6.06 5.88
C ILE A 191 -30.01 -6.14 5.22
N GLN A 192 -30.10 -6.04 3.89
CA GLN A 192 -31.37 -6.17 3.17
C GLN A 192 -32.00 -7.56 3.34
N ALA A 193 -31.21 -8.62 3.29
CA ALA A 193 -31.66 -9.99 3.52
C ALA A 193 -32.22 -10.17 4.95
N LYS A 194 -31.53 -9.64 5.98
CA LYS A 194 -32.03 -9.63 7.37
C LYS A 194 -33.34 -8.85 7.50
N ARG A 195 -33.44 -7.65 6.89
CA ARG A 195 -34.69 -6.86 6.88
C ARG A 195 -35.85 -7.62 6.23
N ARG A 196 -35.59 -8.28 5.09
CA ARG A 196 -36.59 -9.09 4.38
C ARG A 196 -37.06 -10.27 5.25
N GLN A 197 -36.13 -10.98 5.90
CA GLN A 197 -36.47 -12.06 6.83
C GLN A 197 -37.29 -11.54 8.02
N TYR A 198 -36.93 -10.39 8.62
CA TYR A 198 -37.68 -9.80 9.74
C TYR A 198 -39.11 -9.41 9.36
N CYS A 199 -39.31 -8.80 8.19
CA CYS A 199 -40.64 -8.46 7.64
C CYS A 199 -41.48 -9.70 7.33
N LEU A 200 -40.87 -10.77 6.81
CA LEU A 200 -41.58 -12.03 6.55
C LEU A 200 -42.02 -12.70 7.86
N THR A 201 -41.19 -12.69 8.89
CA THR A 201 -41.52 -13.27 10.20
C THR A 201 -42.63 -12.49 10.91
N THR A 202 -42.58 -11.15 10.87
CA THR A 202 -43.61 -10.28 11.46
C THR A 202 -44.93 -10.33 10.69
N SER A 203 -44.92 -10.38 9.35
CA SER A 203 -46.13 -10.52 8.54
C SER A 203 -46.80 -11.89 8.70
N ARG A 204 -46.02 -12.98 8.81
CA ARG A 204 -46.54 -14.32 9.16
C ARG A 204 -47.20 -14.33 10.54
N ARG A 205 -46.58 -13.69 11.54
CA ARG A 205 -47.19 -13.53 12.89
C ARG A 205 -48.51 -12.73 12.83
N ARG A 206 -48.56 -11.62 12.08
CA ARG A 206 -49.80 -10.82 11.92
C ARG A 206 -50.92 -11.60 11.22
N LYS A 207 -50.62 -12.35 10.14
CA LYS A 207 -51.60 -13.21 9.47
C LYS A 207 -52.13 -14.33 10.37
N ALA A 208 -51.26 -14.96 11.17
CA ALA A 208 -51.68 -16.00 12.13
C ALA A 208 -52.63 -15.45 13.21
N VAL A 209 -52.37 -14.25 13.74
CA VAL A 209 -53.26 -13.58 14.71
C VAL A 209 -54.58 -13.15 14.08
N SER A 210 -54.55 -12.64 12.84
CA SER A 210 -55.78 -12.27 12.10
C SER A 210 -56.68 -13.48 11.82
N ASN A 211 -56.11 -14.59 11.34
CA ASN A 211 -56.87 -15.82 11.07
C ASN A 211 -57.47 -16.42 12.36
N ARG A 212 -56.76 -16.33 13.50
CA ARG A 212 -57.34 -16.71 14.81
C ARG A 212 -58.52 -15.82 15.20
N LYS A 213 -58.47 -14.51 14.94
CA LYS A 213 -59.59 -13.58 15.20
C LYS A 213 -60.80 -13.83 14.28
N ILE A 214 -60.56 -14.19 13.01
CA ILE A 214 -61.63 -14.52 12.04
C ILE A 214 -62.34 -15.81 12.44
N ASN A 215 -61.59 -16.87 12.77
CA ASN A 215 -62.16 -18.14 13.23
C ASN A 215 -62.95 -17.98 14.55
N TRP A 216 -62.49 -17.13 15.47
CA TRP A 216 -63.23 -16.77 16.68
C TRP A 216 -64.56 -16.05 16.39
N ARG A 217 -64.62 -15.20 15.36
CA ARG A 217 -65.86 -14.49 14.97
C ARG A 217 -66.85 -15.40 14.24
N GLN A 218 -66.38 -16.37 13.45
CA GLN A 218 -67.26 -17.33 12.77
C GLN A 218 -67.88 -18.35 13.74
N SER A 219 -67.11 -18.87 14.71
CA SER A 219 -67.67 -19.75 15.75
C SER A 219 -68.77 -19.08 16.58
N ARG A 220 -68.64 -17.78 16.89
CA ARG A 220 -69.68 -17.00 17.58
C ARG A 220 -70.95 -16.76 16.76
N ARG A 221 -70.89 -16.78 15.42
CA ARG A 221 -72.08 -16.65 14.56
C ARG A 221 -72.85 -17.98 14.47
N SER A 222 -72.16 -19.12 14.61
CA SER A 222 -72.81 -20.44 14.64
C SER A 222 -73.62 -20.69 15.91
N CYS A 223 -73.29 -20.08 17.05
CA CYS A 223 -74.03 -20.23 18.31
C CYS A 223 -75.28 -19.34 18.43
N ARG A 224 -75.66 -18.58 17.40
CA ARG A 224 -76.83 -17.67 17.44
C ARG A 224 -78.04 -18.15 16.63
N ASN A 225 -77.96 -19.30 15.96
CA ASN A 225 -79.06 -19.87 15.15
C ASN A 225 -79.39 -21.32 15.59
N THR A 226 -79.62 -21.51 16.89
CA THR A 226 -80.30 -22.70 17.46
C THR A 226 -81.16 -22.25 18.61
#